data_AF-A0A964ZZS6-F1
#
_entry.id   AF-A0A964ZZS6-F1
#
_cell.length_a   1.000
_cell.length_b   1.000
_cell.length_c   1.000
_cell.angle_alpha   90.00
_cell.angle_beta   90.00
_cell.angle_gamma   90.00
#
_symmetry.space_group_name_H-M   'P 1'
#
loop_
_entity.id
_entity.type
_entity.pdbx_description
1 polymer ?
#
loop_
_entity_poly.entity_id
_entity_poly.type
_entity_poly.pdbx_seq_one_letter_code
_entity_poly.pdbx_strand_id
1 'polypeptide(L)'
;MSAPEVASVIEQMASSVGALRAVLEAERVDEYPSAIDAAQRALDAIAGYPGGIDSLRSALDRSAEQEKLRLRELITKASIDHKVNGELIRIAMQKNAALQATVAQQSAEATYSDRGHVPSVLGSLLSRKV
;
A
#
# COMPACT_ATOMS: atom_id res chain seq x y z
N MET A 1 14.10 9.19 30.51
CA MET A 1 13.28 8.23 29.74
C MET A 1 14.04 6.91 29.72
N SER A 2 13.46 5.85 30.26
CA SER A 2 14.05 4.50 30.18
C SER A 2 14.02 4.02 28.72
N ALA A 3 15.04 3.30 28.28
CA ALA A 3 15.05 2.71 26.94
C ALA A 3 13.90 1.70 26.81
N PRO A 4 13.17 1.67 25.68
CA PRO A 4 12.15 0.66 25.46
C PRO A 4 12.81 -0.73 25.43
N GLU A 5 12.11 -1.73 25.96
CA GLU A 5 12.61 -3.10 25.98
C GLU A 5 12.74 -3.65 24.56
N VAL A 6 13.87 -4.32 24.29
CA VAL A 6 14.19 -4.87 22.95
C VAL A 6 13.08 -5.77 22.42
N ALA A 7 12.47 -6.58 23.29
CA ALA A 7 11.37 -7.46 22.93
C ALA A 7 10.14 -6.65 22.47
N SER A 8 9.74 -5.63 23.24
CA SER A 8 8.59 -4.79 22.92
C SER A 8 8.74 -4.10 21.55
N VAL A 9 9.90 -3.55 21.24
CA VAL A 9 10.11 -2.86 19.96
C VAL A 9 10.07 -3.84 18.78
N ILE A 10 10.69 -5.02 18.92
CA ILE A 10 10.70 -6.06 17.88
C ILE A 10 9.30 -6.65 17.67
N GLU A 11 8.57 -6.93 18.74
CA GLU A 11 7.19 -7.45 18.68
C GLU A 11 6.25 -6.44 18.05
N GLN A 12 6.36 -5.16 18.40
CA GLN A 12 5.58 -4.08 17.80
C GLN A 12 5.86 -3.96 16.30
N MET A 13 7.13 -3.99 15.88
CA MET A 13 7.51 -3.99 14.47
C MET A 13 6.88 -5.18 13.73
N ALA A 14 7.07 -6.41 14.25
CA ALA A 14 6.55 -7.60 13.60
C ALA A 14 5.02 -7.62 13.50
N SER A 15 4.33 -7.14 14.54
CA SER A 15 2.88 -6.98 14.55
C SER A 15 2.40 -5.96 13.52
N SER A 16 2.97 -4.74 13.52
CA SER A 16 2.53 -3.66 12.63
C SER A 16 2.80 -3.96 11.16
N VAL A 17 3.96 -4.55 10.84
CA VAL A 17 4.28 -4.94 9.45
C VAL A 17 3.38 -6.10 8.98
N GLY A 18 3.11 -7.07 9.85
CA GLY A 18 2.17 -8.15 9.57
C GLY A 18 0.72 -7.68 9.41
N ALA A 19 0.29 -6.70 10.19
CA ALA A 19 -1.03 -6.08 10.05
C ALA A 19 -1.18 -5.35 8.72
N LEU A 20 -0.15 -4.60 8.29
CA LEU A 20 -0.13 -3.98 6.97
C LEU A 20 -0.26 -5.03 5.85
N ARG A 21 0.42 -6.17 6.00
CA ARG A 21 0.29 -7.28 5.04
C ARG A 21 -1.14 -7.78 4.92
N ALA A 22 -1.79 -8.06 6.05
CA ALA A 22 -3.18 -8.52 6.08
C ALA A 22 -4.14 -7.51 5.42
N VAL A 23 -3.92 -6.21 5.67
CA VAL A 23 -4.70 -5.12 5.06
C VAL A 23 -4.51 -5.07 3.54
N LEU A 24 -3.27 -5.20 3.06
CA LEU A 24 -2.94 -5.19 1.63
C LEU A 24 -3.50 -6.42 0.92
N GLU A 25 -3.32 -7.62 1.48
CA GLU A 25 -3.83 -8.88 0.92
C GLU A 25 -5.37 -8.90 0.86
N ALA A 26 -6.05 -8.29 1.84
CA ALA A 26 -7.50 -8.17 1.86
C ALA A 26 -8.04 -7.02 0.99
N GLU A 27 -7.19 -6.27 0.29
CA GLU A 27 -7.54 -5.09 -0.51
C GLU A 27 -8.43 -4.05 0.26
N ARG A 28 -8.24 -3.92 1.59
CA ARG A 28 -9.01 -2.97 2.42
C ARG A 28 -8.48 -1.55 2.32
N VAL A 29 -8.75 -0.91 1.19
CA VAL A 29 -8.18 0.40 0.81
C VAL A 29 -8.44 1.50 1.84
N ASP A 30 -9.59 1.46 2.52
CA ASP A 30 -9.97 2.39 3.59
C ASP A 30 -9.03 2.33 4.81
N GLU A 31 -8.38 1.19 5.03
CA GLU A 31 -7.46 0.96 6.14
C GLU A 31 -5.98 1.13 5.76
N TYR A 32 -5.67 1.37 4.48
CA TYR A 32 -4.29 1.54 4.03
C TYR A 32 -3.55 2.67 4.76
N PRO A 33 -4.12 3.88 4.91
CA PRO A 33 -3.38 4.99 5.51
C PRO A 33 -2.96 4.71 6.96
N SER A 34 -3.87 4.16 7.77
CA SER A 34 -3.61 3.86 9.18
C SER A 34 -2.64 2.69 9.35
N ALA A 35 -2.75 1.66 8.52
CA ALA A 35 -1.84 0.51 8.54
C ALA A 35 -0.42 0.87 8.11
N ILE A 36 -0.28 1.71 7.07
CA ILE A 36 1.03 2.22 6.61
C ILE A 36 1.67 3.08 7.70
N ASP A 37 0.93 4.03 8.29
CA ASP A 37 1.44 4.91 9.35
C ASP A 37 1.87 4.11 10.60
N ALA A 38 1.09 3.07 10.98
CA ALA A 38 1.47 2.17 12.06
C ALA A 38 2.77 1.38 11.77
N ALA A 39 2.89 0.83 10.56
CA ALA A 39 4.10 0.11 10.15
C ALA A 39 5.33 1.04 10.11
N GLN A 40 5.17 2.26 9.57
CA GLN A 40 6.24 3.25 9.49
C GLN A 40 6.73 3.65 10.88
N ARG A 41 5.82 4.00 11.81
CA ARG A 41 6.20 4.34 13.19
C ARG A 41 6.92 3.21 13.91
N ALA A 42 6.52 1.97 13.67
CA ALA A 42 7.18 0.81 14.29
C ALA A 42 8.59 0.57 13.72
N LEU A 43 8.79 0.78 12.42
CA LEU A 43 10.12 0.72 11.79
C LEU A 43 11.00 1.88 12.25
N ASP A 44 10.46 3.08 12.38
CA ASP A 44 11.16 4.26 12.90
C ASP A 44 11.57 4.05 14.38
N ALA A 45 10.75 3.34 15.17
CA ALA A 45 11.10 2.99 16.55
C ALA A 45 12.30 2.03 16.63
N ILE A 46 12.46 1.12 15.65
CA ILE A 46 13.64 0.26 15.52
C ILE A 46 14.87 1.10 15.12
N ALA A 47 14.72 2.00 14.15
CA ALA A 47 15.81 2.86 13.68
C ALA A 47 16.25 3.87 14.76
N GLY A 48 15.29 4.39 15.54
CA GLY A 48 15.48 5.33 16.63
C GLY A 48 15.75 4.68 17.99
N TYR A 49 16.06 3.39 18.04
CA TYR A 49 16.35 2.71 19.29
C TYR A 49 17.49 3.41 20.05
N PRO A 50 17.40 3.62 21.38
CA PRO A 50 18.44 4.31 22.13
C PRO A 50 19.81 3.64 21.98
N GLY A 51 20.81 4.42 21.57
CA GLY A 51 22.14 3.90 21.27
C GLY A 51 22.26 3.22 19.90
N GLY A 52 21.24 3.36 19.05
CA GLY A 52 21.21 2.87 17.67
C GLY A 52 21.02 1.36 17.53
N ILE A 53 21.15 0.90 16.29
CA ILE A 53 20.93 -0.50 15.93
C ILE A 53 21.93 -1.46 16.59
N ASP A 54 23.15 -1.00 16.87
CA ASP A 54 24.17 -1.80 17.55
C ASP A 54 23.80 -2.05 19.02
N SER A 55 23.16 -1.07 19.65
CA SER A 55 22.63 -1.22 21.02
C SER A 55 21.42 -2.14 21.03
N LEU A 56 20.54 -2.07 20.03
CA LEU A 56 19.43 -3.02 19.86
C LEU A 56 19.96 -4.45 19.70
N ARG A 57 20.97 -4.65 18.85
CA ARG A 57 21.62 -5.95 18.63
C ARG A 57 22.25 -6.47 19.93
N SER A 58 22.99 -5.61 20.63
CA SER A 58 23.61 -5.97 21.91
C SER A 58 22.58 -6.33 22.98
N ALA A 59 21.44 -5.62 23.03
CA ALA A 59 20.34 -5.92 23.94
C ALA A 59 19.70 -7.27 23.61
N LEU A 60 19.46 -7.55 22.32
CA LEU A 60 18.98 -8.84 21.84
C LEU A 60 19.95 -9.98 22.18
N ASP A 61 21.25 -9.75 22.03
CA ASP A 61 22.28 -10.77 22.31
C ASP A 61 22.42 -11.09 23.81
N ARG A 62 21.99 -10.17 24.69
CA ARG A 62 21.93 -10.38 26.15
C ARG A 62 20.64 -11.05 26.64
N SER A 63 19.62 -11.16 25.79
CA SER A 63 18.40 -11.90 26.11
C SER A 63 18.68 -13.39 26.34
N ALA A 64 17.86 -14.05 27.15
CA ALA A 64 17.89 -15.50 27.31
C ALA A 64 17.77 -16.20 25.95
N GLU A 65 18.43 -17.34 25.75
CA GLU A 65 18.52 -17.96 24.42
C GLU A 65 17.17 -18.29 23.80
N GLN A 66 16.19 -18.75 24.58
CA GLN A 66 14.84 -19.01 24.08
C GLN A 66 14.17 -17.73 23.56
N GLU A 67 14.32 -16.63 24.28
CA GLU A 67 13.77 -15.33 23.88
C GLU A 67 14.49 -14.76 22.67
N LYS A 68 15.82 -14.90 22.63
CA LYS A 68 16.63 -14.49 21.48
C LYS A 68 16.21 -15.20 20.19
N LEU A 69 15.95 -16.51 20.26
CA LEU A 69 15.45 -17.29 19.11
C LEU A 69 14.08 -16.78 18.65
N ARG A 70 13.13 -16.62 19.57
CA ARG A 70 11.80 -16.06 19.28
C ARG A 70 11.89 -14.69 18.61
N LEU A 71 12.68 -13.78 19.17
CA LEU A 71 12.83 -12.42 18.64
C LEU A 71 13.49 -12.42 17.24
N ARG A 72 14.46 -13.31 17.00
CA ARG A 72 15.06 -13.47 15.66
C ARG A 72 14.07 -14.01 14.63
N GLU A 73 13.20 -14.95 15.03
CA GLU A 73 12.11 -15.43 14.18
C GLU A 73 11.14 -14.30 13.83
N LEU A 74 10.77 -13.46 14.79
CA LEU A 74 9.93 -12.28 14.56
C LEU A 74 10.58 -11.28 13.61
N ILE A 75 11.87 -10.97 13.77
CA ILE A 75 12.61 -10.10 12.84
C ILE A 75 12.62 -10.69 11.42
N THR A 76 12.86 -12.00 11.31
CA THR A 76 12.89 -12.69 10.02
C THR A 76 11.53 -12.63 9.34
N LYS A 77 10.46 -12.92 10.09
CA LYS A 77 9.09 -12.82 9.61
C LYS A 77 8.74 -11.40 9.16
N ALA A 78 9.06 -10.39 9.99
CA ALA A 78 8.81 -8.99 9.66
C ALA A 78 9.55 -8.55 8.39
N SER A 79 10.78 -9.02 8.18
CA SER A 79 11.56 -8.75 6.96
C SER A 79 10.90 -9.34 5.70
N ILE A 80 10.38 -10.57 5.79
CA ILE A 80 9.62 -11.19 4.72
C ILE A 80 8.33 -10.40 4.44
N ASP A 81 7.55 -10.12 5.49
CA ASP A 81 6.30 -9.38 5.36
C ASP A 81 6.51 -7.98 4.76
N HIS A 82 7.57 -7.26 5.16
CA HIS A 82 7.89 -5.94 4.61
C HIS A 82 8.19 -6.00 3.10
N LYS A 83 8.93 -7.02 2.65
CA LYS A 83 9.18 -7.23 1.21
C LYS A 83 7.89 -7.51 0.48
N VAL A 84 7.05 -8.41 0.99
CA VAL A 84 5.74 -8.74 0.40
C VAL A 84 4.86 -7.50 0.30
N ASN A 85 4.82 -6.67 1.34
CA ASN A 85 4.05 -5.42 1.33
C ASN A 85 4.49 -4.48 0.20
N GLY A 86 5.80 -4.32 -0.01
CA GLY A 86 6.33 -3.53 -1.12
C GLY A 86 5.92 -4.07 -2.50
N GLU A 87 5.93 -5.40 -2.66
CA GLU A 87 5.45 -6.05 -3.90
C GLU A 87 3.95 -5.82 -4.13
N LEU A 88 3.12 -6.02 -3.10
CA LEU A 88 1.67 -5.82 -3.18
C LEU A 88 1.32 -4.37 -3.56
N ILE A 89 1.98 -3.39 -2.92
CA ILE A 89 1.79 -1.97 -3.25
C ILE A 89 2.16 -1.70 -4.71
N ARG A 90 3.29 -2.25 -5.20
CA ARG A 90 3.70 -2.05 -6.58
C ARG A 90 2.72 -2.67 -7.57
N ILE A 91 2.23 -3.88 -7.29
CA ILE A 91 1.20 -4.54 -8.10
C ILE A 91 -0.08 -3.71 -8.14
N ALA A 92 -0.53 -3.19 -6.99
CA ALA A 92 -1.71 -2.33 -6.91
C ALA A 92 -1.54 -1.04 -7.73
N MET A 93 -0.36 -0.41 -7.69
CA MET A 93 -0.05 0.75 -8.53
C MET A 93 -0.11 0.43 -10.03
N GLN A 94 0.45 -0.71 -10.44
CA GLN A 94 0.40 -1.17 -11.83
C GLN A 94 -1.04 -1.45 -12.28
N LYS A 95 -1.85 -2.11 -11.45
CA LYS A 95 -3.28 -2.36 -11.68
C LYS A 95 -4.04 -1.04 -11.88
N ASN A 96 -3.82 -0.05 -11.02
CA ASN A 96 -4.46 1.26 -11.12
C ASN A 96 -4.04 2.01 -12.40
N ALA A 97 -2.75 1.99 -12.74
CA ALA A 97 -2.26 2.62 -13.98
C ALA A 97 -2.87 1.96 -15.23
N ALA A 98 -2.97 0.63 -15.26
CA ALA A 98 -3.59 -0.10 -16.37
C ALA A 98 -5.08 0.23 -16.50
N LEU A 99 -5.82 0.28 -15.38
CA LEU A 99 -7.23 0.66 -15.37
C LEU A 99 -7.45 2.10 -15.88
N GLN A 100 -6.62 3.05 -15.44
CA GLN A 100 -6.67 4.44 -15.92
C GLN A 100 -6.39 4.54 -17.43
N ALA A 101 -5.42 3.77 -17.93
CA ALA A 101 -5.13 3.72 -19.36
C ALA A 101 -6.32 3.19 -20.18
N THR A 102 -6.97 2.13 -19.72
CA THR A 102 -8.18 1.59 -20.36
C THR A 102 -9.33 2.60 -20.38
N VAL A 103 -9.59 3.28 -19.27
CA VAL A 103 -10.63 4.32 -19.18
C VAL A 103 -10.32 5.47 -20.14
N ALA A 104 -9.05 5.89 -20.25
CA ALA A 104 -8.64 6.93 -21.19
C ALA A 104 -8.82 6.49 -22.66
N GLN A 105 -8.49 5.24 -22.99
CA GLN A 105 -8.72 4.68 -24.34
C GLN A 105 -10.21 4.65 -24.71
N GLN A 106 -11.06 4.16 -23.80
CA GLN A 106 -12.51 4.14 -24.01
C GLN A 106 -13.11 5.54 -24.15
N SER A 107 -12.63 6.50 -23.37
CA SER A 107 -13.07 7.90 -23.44
C SER A 107 -12.65 8.58 -24.75
N ALA A 108 -11.46 8.25 -25.27
CA ALA A 108 -10.99 8.74 -26.57
C ALA A 108 -11.81 8.16 -27.73
N GLU A 109 -12.17 6.88 -27.68
CA GLU A 109 -13.03 6.23 -28.68
C GLU A 109 -14.47 6.78 -28.65
N ALA A 110 -15.00 7.08 -27.46
CA ALA A 110 -16.32 7.71 -27.28
C ALA A 110 -16.39 9.15 -27.84
N THR A 111 -15.26 9.87 -27.88
CA THR A 111 -15.21 11.25 -28.41
C THR A 111 -15.25 11.32 -29.95
N TYR A 112 -15.03 10.18 -30.64
CA TYR A 112 -15.13 10.07 -32.10
C TYR A 112 -16.44 9.43 -32.60
N SER A 113 -17.31 8.96 -31.69
CA SER A 113 -18.59 8.31 -32.06
C SER A 113 -19.79 9.29 -32.19
N ASP A 114 -19.63 10.56 -31.80
CA ASP A 114 -20.76 11.54 -31.76
C ASP A 114 -20.55 12.80 -32.62
N ARG A 115 -19.85 12.69 -33.75
CA ARG A 115 -19.76 13.79 -34.72
C ARG A 115 -20.05 13.32 -36.14
N GLY A 116 -21.32 12.96 -36.38
CA GLY A 116 -21.70 12.53 -37.72
C GLY A 116 -23.16 12.26 -38.00
N HIS A 117 -24.14 12.79 -37.27
CA HIS A 117 -25.52 12.89 -37.77
C HIS A 117 -26.24 14.08 -37.12
N VAL A 118 -26.26 15.22 -37.81
CA VAL A 118 -27.29 16.23 -37.58
C VAL A 118 -28.47 15.82 -38.47
N PRO A 119 -29.63 15.43 -37.93
CA PRO A 119 -30.81 15.20 -38.76
C PRO A 119 -31.20 16.54 -39.40
N SER A 120 -31.06 16.62 -40.72
CA SER A 120 -31.56 17.75 -41.51
C SER A 120 -33.10 17.71 -41.52
N VAL A 121 -33.74 18.18 -40.44
CA VAL A 121 -35.22 18.29 -40.35
C VAL A 121 -35.72 19.65 -40.84
N LEU A 122 -34.85 20.57 -41.27
CA LEU A 122 -35.24 21.92 -41.71
C LEU A 122 -35.47 22.08 -43.23
N GLY A 123 -35.46 21.00 -44.01
CA GLY A 123 -35.62 21.05 -45.47
C GLY A 123 -37.03 20.80 -46.03
N SER A 124 -38.00 20.31 -45.24
CA SER A 124 -39.22 19.71 -45.80
C SER A 124 -40.52 20.53 -45.65
N LEU A 125 -40.48 21.75 -45.10
CA LEU A 125 -41.71 22.53 -44.83
C LEU A 125 -41.93 23.77 -45.71
N LEU A 126 -41.12 23.99 -46.76
CA LEU A 126 -41.28 25.15 -47.65
C LEU A 126 -41.78 24.83 -49.07
N SER A 127 -42.13 23.58 -49.39
CA SER A 127 -42.80 23.26 -50.66
C SER A 127 -44.32 23.26 -50.52
N ARG A 128 -44.89 24.40 -50.07
CA ARG A 128 -46.28 24.74 -50.36
C ARG A 128 -46.27 25.67 -51.57
N LYS A 129 -46.43 25.10 -52.76
CA LYS A 129 -46.74 25.88 -53.95
C LYS A 129 -48.24 25.80 -54.20
N VAL A 130 -48.83 26.99 -54.20
CA VAL A 130 -50.13 27.40 -54.74
C VAL A 130 -50.44 26.75 -56.08
#